data_AF-A0A6I7R7T5-F1
#
_entry.id   AF-A0A6I7R7T5-F1
#
_cell.length_a   1.000
_cell.length_b   1.000
_cell.length_c   1.000
_cell.angle_alpha   90.00
_cell.angle_beta   90.00
_cell.angle_gamma   90.00
#
_symmetry.space_group_name_H-M   'P 1'
#
loop_
_entity.id
_entity.type
_entity.pdbx_description
1 polymer ?
#
loop_
_entity_poly.entity_id
_entity_poly.type
_entity_poly.pdbx_seq_one_letter_code
_entity_poly.pdbx_strand_id
1 'polypeptide(L)'
;MKRVTKFEINNYRAFFNHYAIDLPQGENLLVYGENGSGKSSFFKAFSNYLTSSRDLGFTYVKNNFRPANDTGEISLTFADADPVTHLPNAGTEQTLNFGSNASTHNVNYVMDAELIKGFLDYRSLLDVYYKNEPKPNLFNLIVLKILGKQYNTARTYRFGEKWQQLQDGLTTNSYTRQDWIHRNAFAELPAYEAELRQSLRNIFRYLNNTLLSTYFSNLNIQLRFELQPMTFNYGNGKWEWKTTADLRLSVIQNGAPVPDDYNDFLNEARLSAVAICIYLAALKTNPELFDYKILFLDDVFIGLDTSNRFPILDILKEEFKEHQIFVTTYDRHLFEIAKRKFGIEIPGKWKTAEFYVDHDIIGTQPFEKPIIVVGDTHYEKAVKFLNDREKPDYPAASNYFRKALEEIIQTYTPAYERTDAEHTQILDHKLNKLVDVTRNFLHKTGNSQEHINAIAGIITALLHPLSHHEIKAPIYKRELQIAQNKLPILKDQLIAIDHNTNIKCMLGLKKPLRMKFTFSAVHFCYYELLTEENLLKRNNVAALPTPLLCKCRVSQTIEHNGAIVTGPISIPATSIRFHYFSLQNAYDTIHAFLVTQNGAFHKEANYLDAIEWHNGTNWESINNILPW
;
A
#
# COMPACT_ATOMS: atom_id res chain seq x y z
N MET A 1 11.75 22.88 11.83
CA MET A 1 11.07 21.57 12.00
C MET A 1 12.13 20.51 12.28
N LYS A 2 11.76 19.41 12.93
CA LYS A 2 12.64 18.29 13.27
C LYS A 2 12.11 17.00 12.64
N ARG A 3 13.00 16.09 12.24
CA ARG A 3 12.68 14.73 11.76
C ARG A 3 13.60 13.73 12.45
N VAL A 4 13.08 12.54 12.79
CA VAL A 4 13.89 11.43 13.27
C VAL A 4 14.60 10.79 12.09
N THR A 5 15.94 10.73 12.15
CA THR A 5 16.78 10.14 11.10
C THR A 5 17.38 8.80 11.50
N LYS A 6 17.35 8.44 12.78
CA LYS A 6 17.76 7.14 13.28
C LYS A 6 17.02 6.80 14.57
N PHE A 7 16.69 5.54 14.70
CA PHE A 7 16.03 4.98 15.87
C PHE A 7 16.83 3.80 16.39
N GLU A 8 17.16 3.80 17.68
CA GLU A 8 17.90 2.75 18.34
C GLU A 8 17.19 2.30 19.62
N ILE A 9 17.04 0.98 19.78
CA ILE A 9 16.54 0.36 21.02
C ILE A 9 17.61 -0.56 21.55
N ASN A 10 17.88 -0.46 22.84
CA ASN A 10 18.68 -1.41 23.58
C ASN A 10 17.92 -1.94 24.80
N ASN A 11 17.69 -3.25 24.89
CA ASN A 11 17.11 -3.91 26.07
C ASN A 11 15.75 -3.35 26.55
N TYR A 12 14.80 -3.17 25.62
CA TYR A 12 13.46 -2.64 25.90
C TYR A 12 12.36 -3.66 25.58
N ARG A 13 11.49 -3.99 26.55
CA ARG A 13 10.34 -4.92 26.36
C ARG A 13 10.72 -6.18 25.56
N ALA A 14 10.25 -6.34 24.31
CA ALA A 14 10.56 -7.49 23.46
C ALA A 14 11.98 -7.45 22.84
N PHE A 15 12.59 -6.27 22.72
CA PHE A 15 13.90 -6.12 22.10
C PHE A 15 15.01 -6.54 23.05
N PHE A 16 15.70 -7.63 22.72
CA PHE A 16 16.80 -8.20 23.48
C PHE A 16 18.15 -7.87 22.81
N ASN A 17 19.02 -7.10 23.47
CA ASN A 17 20.16 -6.36 22.90
C ASN A 17 19.75 -5.12 22.10
N HIS A 18 20.62 -4.72 21.18
CA HIS A 18 20.60 -3.52 20.38
C HIS A 18 19.97 -3.76 19.00
N TYR A 19 19.09 -2.87 18.61
CA TYR A 19 18.41 -2.82 17.33
C TYR A 19 18.43 -1.39 16.80
N ALA A 20 18.62 -1.22 15.49
CA ALA A 20 18.64 0.08 14.85
C ALA A 20 17.80 0.10 13.57
N ILE A 21 17.16 1.24 13.31
CA ILE A 21 16.48 1.54 12.04
C ILE A 21 16.94 2.93 11.59
N ASP A 22 17.64 2.99 10.46
CA ASP A 22 18.06 4.24 9.84
C ASP A 22 16.97 4.80 8.93
N LEU A 23 16.74 6.11 9.03
CA LEU A 23 15.80 6.92 8.24
C LEU A 23 16.53 8.20 7.75
N PRO A 24 17.59 8.07 6.94
CA PRO A 24 18.49 9.18 6.62
C PRO A 24 17.81 10.38 5.95
N GLN A 25 16.65 10.20 5.32
CA GLN A 25 15.87 11.26 4.67
C GLN A 25 14.67 11.69 5.53
N GLY A 26 14.62 11.30 6.80
CA GLY A 26 13.47 11.56 7.68
C GLY A 26 12.21 10.88 7.15
N GLU A 27 12.37 9.70 6.55
CA GLU A 27 11.30 8.93 5.92
C GLU A 27 10.21 8.57 6.94
N ASN A 28 9.01 8.36 6.40
CA ASN A 28 7.97 7.61 7.09
C ASN A 28 8.36 6.12 7.10
N LEU A 29 7.83 5.34 8.04
CA LEU A 29 8.13 3.91 8.17
C LEU A 29 6.87 3.07 8.10
N LEU A 30 6.83 2.13 7.17
CA LEU A 30 5.80 1.10 7.07
C LEU A 30 6.39 -0.25 7.51
N VAL A 31 5.81 -0.86 8.54
CA VAL A 31 6.30 -2.09 9.16
C VAL A 31 5.26 -3.20 9.03
N TYR A 32 5.65 -4.32 8.43
CA TYR A 32 4.92 -5.58 8.54
C TYR A 32 5.51 -6.45 9.65
N GLY A 33 4.69 -7.23 10.35
CA GLY A 33 5.22 -8.30 11.19
C GLY A 33 4.16 -9.18 11.81
N GLU A 34 4.52 -10.42 12.14
CA GLU A 34 3.62 -11.39 12.76
C GLU A 34 3.31 -11.06 14.22
N ASN A 35 2.35 -11.76 14.83
CA ASN A 35 2.11 -11.62 16.27
C ASN A 35 3.35 -12.08 17.06
N GLY A 36 3.71 -11.35 18.12
CA GLY A 36 4.93 -11.60 18.88
C GLY A 36 6.19 -10.93 18.33
N SER A 37 6.21 -10.43 17.09
CA SER A 37 7.42 -9.89 16.45
C SER A 37 7.96 -8.56 17.00
N GLY A 38 7.35 -8.02 18.07
CA GLY A 38 7.81 -6.80 18.73
C GLY A 38 7.21 -5.48 18.21
N LYS A 39 6.25 -5.50 17.26
CA LYS A 39 5.58 -4.28 16.74
C LYS A 39 5.00 -3.37 17.82
N SER A 40 4.17 -3.91 18.73
CA SER A 40 3.60 -3.11 19.82
C SER A 40 4.66 -2.69 20.86
N SER A 41 5.76 -3.42 20.98
CA SER A 41 6.92 -2.94 21.75
C SER A 41 7.60 -1.76 21.06
N PHE A 42 7.69 -1.75 19.74
CA PHE A 42 8.22 -0.62 18.96
C PHE A 42 7.32 0.62 19.07
N PHE A 43 5.99 0.45 18.95
CA PHE A 43 5.01 1.52 19.25
C PHE A 43 5.18 2.07 20.67
N LYS A 44 5.29 1.20 21.67
CA LYS A 44 5.48 1.60 23.07
C LYS A 44 6.83 2.25 23.33
N ALA A 45 7.89 1.88 22.60
CA ALA A 45 9.20 2.51 22.73
C ALA A 45 9.11 4.00 22.41
N PHE A 46 8.55 4.36 21.24
CA PHE A 46 8.31 5.77 20.89
C PHE A 46 7.34 6.45 21.86
N SER A 47 6.24 5.80 22.20
CA SER A 47 5.22 6.40 23.08
C SER A 47 5.79 6.71 24.47
N ASN A 48 6.54 5.76 25.05
CA ASN A 48 7.17 5.93 26.35
C ASN A 48 8.28 6.98 26.29
N TYR A 49 9.11 6.98 25.26
CA TYR A 49 10.16 7.99 25.05
C TYR A 49 9.58 9.42 25.07
N LEU A 50 8.46 9.65 24.40
CA LEU A 50 7.79 10.95 24.42
C LEU A 50 7.17 11.25 25.79
N THR A 51 6.48 10.28 26.42
CA THR A 51 5.84 10.50 27.72
C THR A 51 6.87 10.80 28.82
N SER A 52 7.99 10.08 28.87
CA SER A 52 9.06 10.29 29.84
C SER A 52 9.78 11.63 29.68
N SER A 53 9.66 12.29 28.52
CA SER A 53 10.22 13.64 28.31
C SER A 53 9.56 14.68 29.22
N ARG A 54 8.30 14.44 29.63
CA ARG A 54 7.53 15.34 30.50
C ARG A 54 7.33 14.78 31.91
N ASP A 55 7.20 13.45 32.02
CA ASP A 55 7.05 12.76 33.29
C ASP A 55 8.41 12.20 33.74
N LEU A 56 9.14 12.97 34.55
CA LEU A 56 10.43 12.59 35.08
C LEU A 56 10.36 11.38 36.04
N GLY A 57 9.16 11.04 36.55
CA GLY A 57 8.94 9.85 37.36
C GLY A 57 8.77 8.58 36.52
N PHE A 58 8.65 8.70 35.20
CA PHE A 58 8.42 7.57 34.32
C PHE A 58 9.67 6.69 34.19
N THR A 59 9.61 5.48 34.75
CA THR A 59 10.74 4.54 34.74
C THR A 59 10.90 3.82 33.41
N TYR A 60 12.14 3.59 33.00
CA TYR A 60 12.46 2.80 31.81
C TYR A 60 11.98 1.35 31.94
N VAL A 61 11.34 0.83 30.89
CA VAL A 61 10.79 -0.54 30.86
C VAL A 61 11.80 -1.48 30.20
N LYS A 62 12.58 -2.19 31.03
CA LYS A 62 13.59 -3.14 30.56
C LYS A 62 12.97 -4.37 29.89
N ASN A 63 13.78 -5.07 29.09
CA ASN A 63 13.44 -6.40 28.60
C ASN A 63 13.32 -7.39 29.77
N ASN A 64 12.28 -8.23 29.77
CA ASN A 64 11.94 -9.12 30.89
C ASN A 64 12.99 -10.22 31.15
N PHE A 65 13.81 -10.55 30.15
CA PHE A 65 14.81 -11.61 30.23
C PHE A 65 16.22 -11.08 30.54
N ARG A 66 16.36 -9.77 30.78
CA ARG A 66 17.63 -9.15 31.17
C ARG A 66 17.81 -9.16 32.69
N PRO A 67 19.03 -9.42 33.20
CA PRO A 67 19.34 -9.24 34.61
C PRO A 67 18.99 -7.82 35.09
N ALA A 68 18.60 -7.67 36.35
CA ALA A 68 18.21 -6.38 36.92
C ALA A 68 19.30 -5.29 36.78
N ASN A 69 20.56 -5.72 36.76
CA ASN A 69 21.75 -4.88 36.69
C ASN A 69 22.07 -4.41 35.26
N ASP A 70 21.50 -5.06 34.23
CA ASP A 70 21.71 -4.65 32.84
C ASP A 70 20.98 -3.33 32.57
N THR A 71 21.60 -2.51 31.73
CA THR A 71 21.05 -1.22 31.33
C THR A 71 20.33 -1.34 29.99
N GLY A 72 19.29 -0.53 29.81
CA GLY A 72 18.63 -0.34 28.53
C GLY A 72 18.40 1.13 28.24
N GLU A 73 18.27 1.45 26.97
CA GLU A 73 17.99 2.79 26.47
C GLU A 73 17.21 2.76 25.16
N ILE A 74 16.54 3.86 24.87
CA ILE A 74 15.95 4.18 23.57
C ILE A 74 16.62 5.49 23.14
N SER A 75 17.20 5.51 21.95
CA SER A 75 17.90 6.66 21.40
C SER A 75 17.29 7.07 20.06
N LEU A 76 16.95 8.35 19.95
CA LEU A 76 16.42 8.96 18.72
C LEU A 76 17.42 9.99 18.23
N THR A 77 17.85 9.87 16.97
CA THR A 77 18.60 10.93 16.29
C THR A 77 17.63 11.81 15.54
N PHE A 78 17.64 13.10 15.85
CA PHE A 78 16.85 14.14 15.20
C PHE A 78 17.73 15.02 14.32
N ALA A 79 17.23 15.40 13.15
CA ALA A 79 17.85 16.45 12.32
C ALA A 79 16.88 17.62 12.16
N ASP A 80 17.40 18.83 11.98
CA ASP A 80 16.61 19.94 11.46
C ASP A 80 16.16 19.62 10.04
N ALA A 81 14.91 19.95 9.71
CA ALA A 81 14.35 19.70 8.40
C ALA A 81 13.80 20.99 7.78
N ASP A 82 13.97 21.12 6.48
CA ASP A 82 13.46 22.23 5.69
C ASP A 82 11.92 22.30 5.81
N PRO A 83 11.34 23.47 6.17
CA PRO A 83 9.90 23.65 6.36
C PRO A 83 9.02 23.33 5.14
N VAL A 84 9.56 23.33 3.92
CA VAL A 84 8.83 23.17 2.67
C VAL A 84 9.00 21.76 2.10
N THR A 85 10.23 21.28 2.02
CA THR A 85 10.56 19.97 1.45
C THR A 85 10.50 18.84 2.48
N HIS A 86 10.56 19.20 3.77
CA HIS A 86 10.56 18.27 4.91
C HIS A 86 11.78 17.33 4.93
N LEU A 87 12.82 17.62 4.16
CA LEU A 87 14.05 16.86 4.12
C LEU A 87 15.00 17.30 5.25
N PRO A 88 15.70 16.36 5.90
CA PRO A 88 16.75 16.67 6.87
C PRO A 88 17.90 17.50 6.28
N ASN A 89 18.39 18.45 7.08
CA ASN A 89 19.59 19.23 6.83
C ASN A 89 20.80 18.47 7.39
N ALA A 90 21.72 18.06 6.51
CA ALA A 90 22.90 17.33 6.92
C ALA A 90 23.77 18.14 7.89
N GLY A 91 24.32 17.50 8.92
CA GLY A 91 25.18 18.13 9.93
C GLY A 91 24.43 18.78 11.09
N THR A 92 23.10 18.63 11.16
CA THR A 92 22.26 19.11 12.26
C THR A 92 21.78 18.00 13.20
N GLU A 93 22.35 16.81 13.06
CA GLU A 93 21.92 15.61 13.77
C GLU A 93 22.23 15.69 15.27
N GLN A 94 21.21 15.49 16.10
CA GLN A 94 21.29 15.43 17.56
C GLN A 94 20.69 14.11 18.04
N THR A 95 21.49 13.30 18.71
CA THR A 95 21.01 12.07 19.35
C THR A 95 20.60 12.35 20.79
N LEU A 96 19.38 11.95 21.13
CA LEU A 96 18.79 12.09 22.45
C LEU A 96 18.36 10.72 22.96
N ASN A 97 18.52 10.47 24.25
CA ASN A 97 18.28 9.17 24.86
C ASN A 97 17.31 9.22 26.04
N PHE A 98 16.55 8.13 26.19
CA PHE A 98 15.75 7.77 27.36
C PHE A 98 16.21 6.38 27.83
N GLY A 99 16.84 6.31 29.00
CA GLY A 99 17.42 5.06 29.47
C GLY A 99 17.34 4.86 30.97
N SER A 100 17.85 3.70 31.40
CA SER A 100 17.83 3.27 32.81
C SER A 100 18.71 4.15 33.72
N ASN A 101 19.77 4.76 33.18
CA ASN A 101 20.77 5.49 33.96
C ASN A 101 20.77 7.00 33.69
N ALA A 102 20.51 7.39 32.44
CA ALA A 102 20.56 8.77 32.00
C ALA A 102 19.49 9.02 30.94
N SER A 103 18.98 10.24 30.93
CA SER A 103 17.98 10.72 29.99
C SER A 103 18.36 12.13 29.55
N THR A 104 18.43 12.37 28.25
CA THR A 104 18.72 13.68 27.66
C THR A 104 17.56 14.21 26.81
N HIS A 105 16.52 13.41 26.62
CA HIS A 105 15.39 13.67 25.75
C HIS A 105 14.37 14.71 26.29
N ASN A 106 14.60 15.29 27.47
CA ASN A 106 13.77 16.34 28.08
C ASN A 106 14.02 17.73 27.43
N VAL A 107 13.97 17.79 26.10
CA VAL A 107 14.12 19.03 25.31
C VAL A 107 12.76 19.52 24.83
N ASN A 108 12.62 20.84 24.61
CA ASN A 108 11.33 21.48 24.29
C ASN A 108 10.58 20.79 23.15
N TYR A 109 11.23 20.55 22.00
CA TYR A 109 10.56 19.94 20.84
C TYR A 109 10.09 18.49 21.05
N VAL A 110 10.72 17.74 21.96
CA VAL A 110 10.27 16.38 22.34
C VAL A 110 9.14 16.46 23.35
N MET A 111 9.27 17.35 24.35
CA MET A 111 8.21 17.62 25.33
C MET A 111 6.94 18.16 24.70
N ASP A 112 7.07 18.93 23.63
CA ASP A 112 5.96 19.46 22.85
C ASP A 112 5.32 18.37 21.99
N ALA A 113 6.14 17.50 21.38
CA ALA A 113 5.64 16.36 20.60
C ALA A 113 4.79 15.40 21.43
N GLU A 114 5.09 15.17 22.72
CA GLU A 114 4.22 14.37 23.62
C GLU A 114 2.79 14.93 23.73
N LEU A 115 2.62 16.25 23.61
CA LEU A 115 1.32 16.90 23.77
C LEU A 115 0.41 16.68 22.58
N ILE A 116 1.01 16.52 21.40
CA ILE A 116 0.31 16.39 20.13
C ILE A 116 0.48 15.01 19.50
N LYS A 117 1.08 14.05 20.21
CA LYS A 117 1.45 12.78 19.60
C LYS A 117 0.22 12.07 19.03
N GLY A 118 0.27 11.77 17.73
CA GLY A 118 -0.78 11.02 17.06
C GLY A 118 -0.59 9.52 17.28
N PHE A 119 -0.81 9.01 18.49
CA PHE A 119 -0.68 7.57 18.76
C PHE A 119 -2.05 6.92 18.78
N LEU A 120 -2.30 6.04 17.82
CA LEU A 120 -3.56 5.29 17.70
C LEU A 120 -3.27 3.80 17.59
N ASP A 121 -3.92 3.01 18.45
CA ASP A 121 -3.92 1.55 18.37
C ASP A 121 -5.34 1.01 18.12
N TYR A 122 -5.44 -0.21 17.59
CA TYR A 122 -6.74 -0.85 17.35
C TYR A 122 -7.61 -0.97 18.61
N ARG A 123 -7.01 -1.19 19.79
CA ARG A 123 -7.74 -1.32 21.06
C ARG A 123 -8.48 -0.03 21.44
N SER A 124 -7.88 1.11 21.16
CA SER A 124 -8.50 2.42 21.38
C SER A 124 -9.72 2.63 20.49
N LEU A 125 -9.74 1.98 19.31
CA LEU A 125 -10.90 1.93 18.43
C LEU A 125 -11.93 0.87 18.87
N LEU A 126 -11.50 -0.22 19.52
CA LEU A 126 -12.40 -1.26 20.02
C LEU A 126 -13.47 -0.74 20.98
N ASP A 127 -13.10 0.24 21.81
CA ASP A 127 -14.00 0.88 22.76
C ASP A 127 -15.16 1.67 22.10
N VAL A 128 -15.08 1.93 20.79
CA VAL A 128 -16.18 2.49 20.00
C VAL A 128 -17.27 1.43 19.75
N TYR A 129 -16.90 0.17 19.55
CA TYR A 129 -17.80 -0.90 19.07
C TYR A 129 -18.62 -1.57 20.18
N TYR A 130 -18.09 -1.68 21.40
CA TYR A 130 -18.70 -2.50 22.47
C TYR A 130 -19.88 -1.83 23.21
N LYS A 131 -20.51 -0.81 22.65
CA LYS A 131 -21.69 -0.17 23.26
C LYS A 131 -22.96 -0.71 22.63
N ASN A 132 -23.67 -1.58 23.36
CA ASN A 132 -24.93 -2.23 22.97
C ASN A 132 -26.15 -1.27 22.87
N GLU A 133 -25.94 0.02 22.66
CA GLU A 133 -27.00 1.03 22.56
C GLU A 133 -27.10 1.54 21.11
N PRO A 134 -28.31 1.75 20.54
CA PRO A 134 -28.50 2.24 19.17
C PRO A 134 -27.82 3.59 18.88
N LYS A 135 -27.75 4.45 19.89
CA LYS A 135 -27.02 5.73 19.87
C LYS A 135 -26.09 5.84 21.06
N PRO A 136 -24.90 5.24 20.99
CA PRO A 136 -23.97 5.25 22.11
C PRO A 136 -23.55 6.67 22.48
N ASN A 137 -23.50 6.97 23.78
CA ASN A 137 -22.87 8.19 24.26
C ASN A 137 -21.34 8.09 24.06
N LEU A 138 -20.79 8.91 23.16
CA LEU A 138 -19.38 8.92 22.79
C LEU A 138 -18.54 9.92 23.58
N PHE A 139 -19.06 10.55 24.63
CA PHE A 139 -18.33 11.57 25.39
C PHE A 139 -16.97 11.06 25.89
N ASN A 140 -16.93 9.92 26.58
CA ASN A 140 -15.67 9.37 27.09
C ASN A 140 -14.68 9.03 25.96
N LEU A 141 -15.18 8.56 24.82
CA LEU A 141 -14.34 8.18 23.69
C LEU A 141 -13.79 9.42 22.99
N ILE A 142 -14.67 10.27 22.46
CA ILE A 142 -14.25 11.41 21.66
C ILE A 142 -13.62 12.46 22.58
N VAL A 143 -14.28 12.85 23.68
CA VAL A 143 -13.80 13.97 24.49
C VAL A 143 -12.64 13.57 25.39
N LEU A 144 -12.74 12.47 26.13
CA LEU A 144 -11.71 12.13 27.11
C LEU A 144 -10.54 11.34 26.51
N LYS A 145 -10.78 10.42 25.56
CA LYS A 145 -9.68 9.67 24.91
C LYS A 145 -9.06 10.41 23.74
N ILE A 146 -9.86 10.90 22.79
CA ILE A 146 -9.34 11.55 21.57
C ILE A 146 -8.95 13.01 21.84
N LEU A 147 -9.85 13.80 22.43
CA LEU A 147 -9.63 15.23 22.69
C LEU A 147 -8.98 15.50 24.06
N GLY A 148 -8.80 14.48 24.91
CA GLY A 148 -8.39 14.70 26.30
C GLY A 148 -7.05 15.42 26.43
N LYS A 149 -6.13 15.17 25.50
CA LYS A 149 -4.82 15.82 25.43
C LYS A 149 -4.80 17.14 24.65
N GLN A 150 -5.90 17.49 24.00
CA GLN A 150 -5.98 18.71 23.21
C GLN A 150 -6.21 19.94 24.07
N TYR A 151 -5.61 21.04 23.66
CA TYR A 151 -5.86 22.34 24.24
C TYR A 151 -7.22 22.88 23.79
N ASN A 152 -7.85 23.67 24.66
CA ASN A 152 -8.91 24.55 24.24
C ASN A 152 -8.38 25.62 23.26
N THR A 153 -9.30 26.32 22.58
CA THR A 153 -8.95 27.34 21.57
C THR A 153 -7.99 28.42 22.12
N ALA A 154 -8.13 28.79 23.39
CA ALA A 154 -7.30 29.80 24.05
C ALA A 154 -5.97 29.26 24.60
N ARG A 155 -5.70 27.94 24.49
CA ARG A 155 -4.51 27.25 25.00
C ARG A 155 -4.27 27.41 26.51
N THR A 156 -5.34 27.55 27.28
CA THR A 156 -5.26 27.72 28.74
C THR A 156 -5.30 26.39 29.49
N TYR A 157 -5.97 25.37 28.97
CA TYR A 157 -6.03 24.05 29.59
C TYR A 157 -6.28 22.94 28.55
N ARG A 158 -6.09 21.68 28.95
CA ARG A 158 -6.47 20.51 28.16
C ARG A 158 -7.82 19.96 28.58
N PHE A 159 -8.61 19.48 27.63
CA PHE A 159 -9.98 19.04 27.92
C PHE A 159 -10.05 17.94 28.98
N GLY A 160 -9.18 16.92 28.90
CA GLY A 160 -9.18 15.81 29.85
C GLY A 160 -8.75 16.23 31.26
N GLU A 161 -7.67 17.01 31.38
CA GLU A 161 -7.17 17.53 32.65
C GLU A 161 -8.19 18.47 33.31
N LYS A 162 -8.79 19.37 32.52
CA LYS A 162 -9.80 20.30 33.02
C LYS A 162 -11.08 19.56 33.42
N TRP A 163 -11.50 18.58 32.65
CA TRP A 163 -12.62 17.72 33.02
C TRP A 163 -12.37 17.05 34.37
N GLN A 164 -11.21 16.42 34.55
CA GLN A 164 -10.84 15.79 35.82
C GLN A 164 -10.81 16.80 36.98
N GLN A 165 -10.20 17.97 36.79
CA GLN A 165 -10.20 19.05 37.78
C GLN A 165 -11.62 19.45 38.18
N LEU A 166 -12.52 19.60 37.21
CA LEU A 166 -13.93 19.92 37.46
C LEU A 166 -14.63 18.80 38.22
N GLN A 167 -14.43 17.53 37.84
CA GLN A 167 -15.02 16.38 38.55
C GLN A 167 -14.53 16.29 39.98
N ASP A 168 -13.22 16.46 40.22
CA ASP A 168 -12.63 16.45 41.55
C ASP A 168 -13.14 17.62 42.40
N GLY A 169 -13.23 18.81 41.82
CA GLY A 169 -13.80 19.98 42.50
C GLY A 169 -15.29 19.81 42.83
N LEU A 170 -16.07 19.22 41.93
CA LEU A 170 -17.48 18.98 42.13
C LEU A 170 -17.77 17.88 43.16
N THR A 171 -16.93 16.85 43.25
CA THR A 171 -17.22 15.62 44.02
C THR A 171 -16.16 15.31 45.10
N THR A 172 -14.94 14.99 44.70
CA THR A 172 -13.87 14.47 45.56
C THR A 172 -13.41 15.47 46.61
N ASN A 173 -13.07 16.68 46.18
CA ASN A 173 -12.41 17.71 47.00
C ASN A 173 -13.39 18.61 47.77
N SER A 174 -14.69 18.43 47.56
CA SER A 174 -15.73 19.23 48.22
C SER A 174 -16.54 18.37 49.18
N TYR A 175 -16.65 18.78 50.43
CA TYR A 175 -17.46 18.13 51.45
C TYR A 175 -18.93 18.52 51.35
N THR A 176 -19.22 19.79 51.03
CA THR A 176 -20.58 20.31 50.88
C THR A 176 -20.76 21.14 49.61
N ARG A 177 -22.01 21.36 49.20
CA ARG A 177 -22.35 22.22 48.04
C ARG A 177 -22.03 23.70 48.27
N GLN A 178 -21.78 24.09 49.51
CA GLN A 178 -21.46 25.47 49.89
C GLN A 178 -19.96 25.76 49.77
N ASP A 179 -19.14 24.71 49.70
CA ASP A 179 -17.68 24.84 49.60
C ASP A 179 -17.33 25.67 48.37
N TRP A 180 -16.34 26.55 48.53
CA TRP A 180 -15.92 27.45 47.45
C TRP A 180 -15.47 26.67 46.20
N ILE A 181 -14.73 25.58 46.40
CA ILE A 181 -14.23 24.71 45.32
C ILE A 181 -15.39 24.13 44.50
N HIS A 182 -16.43 23.64 45.18
CA HIS A 182 -17.63 23.12 44.53
C HIS A 182 -18.35 24.19 43.71
N ARG A 183 -18.63 25.35 44.32
CA ARG A 183 -19.34 26.45 43.65
C ARG A 183 -18.56 26.98 42.45
N ASN A 184 -17.24 27.07 42.58
CA ASN A 184 -16.37 27.49 41.49
C ASN A 184 -16.38 26.48 40.33
N ALA A 185 -16.20 25.19 40.61
CA ALA A 185 -16.25 24.14 39.58
C ALA A 185 -17.63 24.06 38.91
N PHE A 186 -18.71 24.22 39.66
CA PHE A 186 -20.08 24.27 39.13
C PHE A 186 -20.30 25.48 38.21
N ALA A 187 -19.77 26.65 38.58
CA ALA A 187 -19.86 27.87 37.76
C ALA A 187 -19.00 27.80 36.49
N GLU A 188 -17.89 27.05 36.52
CA GLU A 188 -17.01 26.86 35.36
C GLU A 188 -17.50 25.79 34.36
N LEU A 189 -18.37 24.87 34.79
CA LEU A 189 -18.86 23.77 33.95
C LEU A 189 -19.51 24.24 32.63
N PRO A 190 -20.39 25.28 32.60
CA PRO A 190 -20.93 25.79 31.35
C PRO A 190 -19.88 26.42 30.41
N ALA A 191 -18.84 27.05 30.97
CA ALA A 191 -17.76 27.62 30.17
C ALA A 191 -16.92 26.51 29.51
N TYR A 192 -16.62 25.44 30.25
CA TYR A 192 -15.98 24.25 29.71
C TYR A 192 -16.80 23.61 28.58
N GLU A 193 -18.11 23.46 28.76
CA GLU A 193 -18.99 22.93 27.72
C GLU A 193 -18.98 23.80 26.46
N ALA A 194 -19.06 25.13 26.61
CA ALA A 194 -19.05 26.07 25.49
C ALA A 194 -17.77 25.96 24.66
N GLU A 195 -16.61 25.88 25.32
CA GLU A 195 -15.32 25.70 24.64
C GLU A 195 -15.23 24.33 23.95
N LEU A 196 -15.66 23.26 24.62
CA LEU A 196 -15.70 21.91 24.03
C LEU A 196 -16.59 21.88 22.79
N ARG A 197 -17.78 22.48 22.86
CA ARG A 197 -18.72 22.58 21.74
C ARG A 197 -18.08 23.33 20.57
N GLN A 198 -17.30 24.38 20.83
CA GLN A 198 -16.61 25.12 19.79
C GLN A 198 -15.48 24.29 19.15
N SER A 199 -14.69 23.55 19.94
CA SER A 199 -13.67 22.64 19.41
C SER A 199 -14.29 21.54 18.55
N LEU A 200 -15.38 20.91 19.02
CA LEU A 200 -16.13 19.92 18.25
C LEU A 200 -16.65 20.50 16.92
N ARG A 201 -17.15 21.75 16.90
CA ARG A 201 -17.54 22.41 15.64
C ARG A 201 -16.39 22.53 14.65
N ASN A 202 -15.19 22.86 15.11
CA ASN A 202 -14.03 22.99 14.23
C ASN A 202 -13.60 21.62 13.67
N ILE A 203 -13.57 20.60 14.53
CA ILE A 203 -13.25 19.22 14.14
C ILE A 203 -14.24 18.70 13.11
N PHE A 204 -15.54 18.78 13.39
CA PHE A 204 -16.58 18.29 12.50
C PHE A 204 -16.66 19.09 11.20
N ARG A 205 -16.29 20.38 11.22
CA ARG A 205 -16.15 21.17 9.98
C ARG A 205 -15.05 20.60 9.09
N TYR A 206 -13.84 20.38 9.63
CA TYR A 206 -12.73 19.82 8.87
C TYR A 206 -12.99 18.37 8.43
N LEU A 207 -13.55 17.55 9.32
CA LEU A 207 -13.97 16.18 9.02
C LEU A 207 -14.90 16.12 7.81
N ASN A 208 -16.00 16.90 7.81
CA ASN A 208 -16.99 16.84 6.73
C ASN A 208 -16.51 17.53 5.45
N ASN A 209 -15.87 18.70 5.56
CA ASN A 209 -15.55 19.52 4.41
C ASN A 209 -14.25 19.09 3.70
N THR A 210 -13.38 18.37 4.39
CA THR A 210 -12.10 17.91 3.85
C THR A 210 -12.05 16.38 3.79
N LEU A 211 -12.13 15.69 4.94
CA LEU A 211 -11.87 14.24 4.96
C LEU A 211 -12.98 13.42 4.28
N LEU A 212 -14.23 13.61 4.68
CA LEU A 212 -15.35 12.81 4.15
C LEU A 212 -15.71 13.19 2.71
N SER A 213 -15.77 14.49 2.40
CA SER A 213 -16.12 14.99 1.07
C SER A 213 -15.09 14.62 0.00
N THR A 214 -13.79 14.62 0.33
CA THR A 214 -12.71 14.42 -0.65
C THR A 214 -12.37 12.94 -0.80
N TYR A 215 -12.14 12.25 0.31
CA TYR A 215 -11.60 10.88 0.29
C TYR A 215 -12.68 9.80 0.38
N PHE A 216 -13.86 10.15 0.90
CA PHE A 216 -15.01 9.25 1.03
C PHE A 216 -16.24 9.75 0.25
N SER A 217 -16.02 10.49 -0.84
CA SER A 217 -17.07 11.11 -1.67
C SER A 217 -18.16 10.12 -2.10
N ASN A 218 -17.77 8.89 -2.43
CA ASN A 218 -18.66 7.81 -2.84
C ASN A 218 -19.68 7.40 -1.75
N LEU A 219 -19.37 7.62 -0.48
CA LEU A 219 -20.30 7.32 0.62
C LEU A 219 -21.41 8.38 0.72
N ASN A 220 -21.12 9.62 0.30
CA ASN A 220 -21.98 10.80 0.44
C ASN A 220 -22.58 10.94 1.85
N ILE A 221 -21.71 10.81 2.85
CA ILE A 221 -22.04 10.88 4.28
C ILE A 221 -21.54 12.20 4.85
N GLN A 222 -22.36 12.80 5.71
CA GLN A 222 -21.98 13.86 6.63
C GLN A 222 -22.29 13.43 8.05
N LEU A 223 -21.43 13.82 8.98
CA LEU A 223 -21.60 13.55 10.40
C LEU A 223 -21.88 14.84 11.15
N ARG A 224 -22.85 14.81 12.04
CA ARG A 224 -23.14 15.87 13.01
C ARG A 224 -22.94 15.33 14.42
N PHE A 225 -22.56 16.21 15.33
CA PHE A 225 -22.48 15.88 16.74
C PHE A 225 -23.62 16.53 17.49
N GLU A 226 -24.09 15.85 18.53
CA GLU A 226 -25.16 16.28 19.42
C GLU A 226 -24.62 16.23 20.86
N LEU A 227 -24.09 17.37 21.32
CA LEU A 227 -23.67 17.54 22.71
C LEU A 227 -24.87 18.07 23.52
N GLN A 228 -25.38 17.26 24.45
CA GLN A 228 -26.38 17.70 25.43
C GLN A 228 -25.75 18.64 26.47
N PRO A 229 -26.54 19.56 27.06
CA PRO A 229 -26.05 20.41 28.16
C PRO A 229 -25.47 19.55 29.29
N MET A 230 -24.30 19.94 29.80
CA MET A 230 -23.66 19.29 30.94
C MET A 230 -24.37 19.72 32.22
N THR A 231 -24.92 18.75 32.94
CA THR A 231 -25.66 19.01 34.18
C THR A 231 -25.00 18.29 35.35
N PHE A 232 -24.90 18.96 36.49
CA PHE A 232 -24.47 18.34 37.73
C PHE A 232 -25.68 17.95 38.57
N ASN A 233 -25.72 16.70 39.03
CA ASN A 233 -26.84 16.12 39.75
C ASN A 233 -26.44 15.82 41.19
N TYR A 234 -27.21 16.31 42.16
CA TYR A 234 -26.90 16.18 43.59
C TYR A 234 -27.49 14.92 44.25
N GLY A 235 -28.45 14.23 43.62
CA GLY A 235 -29.10 13.04 44.18
C GLY A 235 -29.63 13.21 45.62
N ASN A 236 -29.86 12.11 46.32
CA ASN A 236 -30.29 12.08 47.73
C ASN A 236 -29.12 12.17 48.72
N GLY A 237 -27.89 11.91 48.28
CA GLY A 237 -26.69 11.92 49.10
C GLY A 237 -25.42 12.14 48.26
N LYS A 238 -24.30 12.45 48.93
CA LYS A 238 -23.04 12.78 48.25
C LYS A 238 -22.54 11.68 47.31
N TRP A 239 -22.78 10.41 47.64
CA TRP A 239 -22.41 9.27 46.79
C TRP A 239 -23.15 9.21 45.45
N GLU A 240 -24.23 9.98 45.30
CA GLU A 240 -24.99 10.11 44.03
C GLU A 240 -24.58 11.34 43.21
N TRP A 241 -23.65 12.16 43.73
CA TRP A 241 -23.18 13.35 43.04
C TRP A 241 -22.45 12.98 41.75
N LYS A 242 -22.95 13.48 40.62
CA LYS A 242 -22.37 13.17 39.30
C LYS A 242 -22.66 14.24 38.27
N THR A 243 -21.71 14.45 37.36
CA THR A 243 -21.94 15.20 36.13
C THR A 243 -22.51 14.26 35.05
N THR A 244 -23.59 14.68 34.40
CA THR A 244 -24.08 14.07 33.16
C THR A 244 -23.47 14.80 31.99
N ALA A 245 -22.76 14.07 31.12
CA ALA A 245 -22.28 14.55 29.83
C ALA A 245 -22.64 13.52 28.75
N ASP A 246 -23.36 13.96 27.72
CA ASP A 246 -23.87 13.11 26.65
C ASP A 246 -23.52 13.72 25.29
N LEU A 247 -22.68 13.01 24.54
CA LEU A 247 -22.26 13.37 23.18
C LEU A 247 -22.65 12.24 22.23
N ARG A 248 -23.55 12.52 21.29
CA ARG A 248 -24.01 11.56 20.28
C ARG A 248 -23.64 12.00 18.87
N LEU A 249 -23.71 11.08 17.92
CA LEU A 249 -23.55 11.35 16.50
C LEU A 249 -24.87 11.20 15.77
N SER A 250 -25.11 12.06 14.79
CA SER A 250 -26.13 11.89 13.78
C SER A 250 -25.50 11.80 12.39
N VAL A 251 -25.98 10.86 11.60
CA VAL A 251 -25.49 10.55 10.27
C VAL A 251 -26.48 11.12 9.25
N ILE A 252 -25.96 11.84 8.26
CA ILE A 252 -26.74 12.33 7.12
C ILE A 252 -26.16 11.67 5.88
N GLN A 253 -27.00 10.99 5.11
CA GLN A 253 -26.60 10.39 3.85
C GLN A 253 -27.45 10.96 2.71
N ASN A 254 -26.82 11.35 1.61
CA ASN A 254 -27.53 11.88 0.44
C ASN A 254 -28.45 13.08 0.79
N GLY A 255 -28.05 13.88 1.78
CA GLY A 255 -28.82 15.03 2.26
C GLY A 255 -29.98 14.70 3.21
N ALA A 256 -30.26 13.42 3.48
CA ALA A 256 -31.30 12.98 4.40
C ALA A 256 -30.71 12.45 5.73
N PRO A 257 -31.32 12.75 6.89
CA PRO A 257 -30.90 12.16 8.15
C PRO A 257 -31.18 10.65 8.15
N VAL A 258 -30.21 9.86 8.58
CA VAL A 258 -30.38 8.42 8.81
C VAL A 258 -31.17 8.23 10.12
N PRO A 259 -32.20 7.36 10.17
CA PRO A 259 -32.99 7.10 11.37
C PRO A 259 -32.16 6.63 12.57
N ASP A 260 -32.79 6.61 13.75
CA ASP A 260 -32.14 6.57 15.06
C ASP A 260 -31.18 5.39 15.34
N ASP A 261 -31.14 4.36 14.49
CA ASP A 261 -30.23 3.22 14.58
C ASP A 261 -29.21 3.23 13.43
N TYR A 262 -28.19 4.10 13.54
CA TYR A 262 -27.15 4.15 12.51
C TYR A 262 -26.17 2.96 12.59
N ASN A 263 -26.24 2.13 13.63
CA ASN A 263 -25.39 0.93 13.75
C ASN A 263 -25.77 -0.12 12.70
N ASP A 264 -27.05 -0.22 12.34
CA ASP A 264 -27.52 -1.08 11.23
C ASP A 264 -27.08 -0.53 9.86
N PHE A 265 -26.88 0.78 9.77
CA PHE A 265 -26.59 1.48 8.51
C PHE A 265 -25.07 1.62 8.24
N LEU A 266 -24.29 1.95 9.27
CA LEU A 266 -22.83 1.98 9.25
C LEU A 266 -22.34 0.65 9.81
N ASN A 267 -22.03 -0.30 8.93
CA ASN A 267 -21.36 -1.53 9.35
C ASN A 267 -20.05 -1.23 10.11
N GLU A 268 -19.54 -2.22 10.84
CA GLU A 268 -18.34 -2.09 11.68
C GLU A 268 -17.13 -1.50 10.93
N ALA A 269 -16.94 -1.88 9.66
CA ALA A 269 -15.88 -1.37 8.81
C ALA A 269 -16.03 0.13 8.47
N ARG A 270 -17.25 0.63 8.27
CA ARG A 270 -17.52 2.05 8.04
C ARG A 270 -17.40 2.87 9.33
N LEU A 271 -17.87 2.34 10.46
CA LEU A 271 -17.70 2.97 11.77
C LEU A 271 -16.22 3.13 12.12
N SER A 272 -15.41 2.12 11.83
CA SER A 272 -13.96 2.16 12.01
C SER A 272 -13.31 3.27 11.19
N ALA A 273 -13.67 3.40 9.90
CA ALA A 273 -13.17 4.45 9.03
C ALA A 273 -13.56 5.84 9.55
N VAL A 274 -14.81 6.00 9.99
CA VAL A 274 -15.32 7.25 10.58
C VAL A 274 -14.56 7.61 11.87
N ALA A 275 -14.35 6.66 12.77
CA ALA A 275 -13.63 6.88 14.02
C ALA A 275 -12.19 7.34 13.76
N ILE A 276 -11.49 6.72 12.80
CA ILE A 276 -10.16 7.14 12.36
C ILE A 276 -10.21 8.56 11.78
N CYS A 277 -11.19 8.89 10.93
CA CYS A 277 -11.33 10.23 10.38
C CYS A 277 -11.60 11.30 11.46
N ILE A 278 -12.44 11.01 12.47
CA ILE A 278 -12.66 11.91 13.61
C ILE A 278 -11.35 12.13 14.36
N TYR A 279 -10.59 11.07 14.61
CA TYR A 279 -9.29 11.15 15.28
C TYR A 279 -8.29 12.00 14.49
N LEU A 280 -8.16 11.77 13.18
CA LEU A 280 -7.27 12.52 12.31
C LEU A 280 -7.69 14.00 12.20
N ALA A 281 -9.00 14.27 12.09
CA ALA A 281 -9.53 15.64 12.10
C ALA A 281 -9.25 16.36 13.42
N ALA A 282 -9.38 15.64 14.54
CA ALA A 282 -9.04 16.15 15.86
C ALA A 282 -7.55 16.52 15.92
N LEU A 283 -6.64 15.64 15.50
CA LEU A 283 -5.21 15.94 15.48
C LEU A 283 -4.89 17.17 14.62
N LYS A 284 -5.46 17.25 13.42
CA LYS A 284 -5.16 18.32 12.46
C LYS A 284 -5.68 19.70 12.88
N THR A 285 -6.80 19.75 13.61
CA THR A 285 -7.41 21.01 14.06
C THR A 285 -6.80 21.57 15.34
N ASN A 286 -5.83 20.87 15.95
CA ASN A 286 -5.09 21.37 17.10
C ASN A 286 -4.14 22.51 16.64
N PRO A 287 -4.21 23.73 17.21
CA PRO A 287 -3.47 24.88 16.69
C PRO A 287 -1.94 24.69 16.80
N GLU A 288 -1.21 24.81 15.69
CA GLU A 288 0.18 24.32 15.54
C GLU A 288 1.27 25.41 15.54
N LEU A 289 2.27 25.27 16.42
CA LEU A 289 3.63 25.81 16.25
C LEU A 289 4.61 24.84 16.94
N PHE A 290 4.74 23.61 16.42
CA PHE A 290 5.59 22.57 17.00
C PHE A 290 6.64 22.11 16.00
N ASP A 291 7.87 21.93 16.49
CA ASP A 291 9.00 21.55 15.64
C ASP A 291 8.97 20.09 15.21
N TYR A 292 8.54 19.18 16.08
CA TYR A 292 8.44 17.75 15.77
C TYR A 292 6.99 17.27 15.82
N LYS A 293 6.53 16.66 14.72
CA LYS A 293 5.18 16.12 14.57
C LYS A 293 5.25 14.64 14.19
N ILE A 294 4.65 13.78 15.00
CA ILE A 294 4.66 12.32 14.82
C ILE A 294 3.25 11.77 14.82
N LEU A 295 3.00 10.86 13.88
CA LEU A 295 1.80 10.03 13.81
C LEU A 295 2.23 8.56 13.79
N PHE A 296 1.78 7.78 14.76
CA PHE A 296 2.07 6.36 14.90
C PHE A 296 0.76 5.57 14.96
N LEU A 297 0.53 4.72 13.96
CA LEU A 297 -0.64 3.87 13.81
C LEU A 297 -0.25 2.39 14.00
N ASP A 298 -0.71 1.75 15.08
CA ASP A 298 -0.47 0.32 15.35
C ASP A 298 -1.72 -0.52 15.09
N ASP A 299 -1.67 -1.35 14.05
CA ASP A 299 -2.73 -2.29 13.68
C ASP A 299 -4.11 -1.63 13.44
N VAL A 300 -4.13 -0.32 13.15
CA VAL A 300 -5.35 0.50 13.00
C VAL A 300 -6.25 0.06 11.84
N PHE A 301 -5.69 -0.58 10.82
CA PHE A 301 -6.38 -0.87 9.56
C PHE A 301 -7.05 -2.25 9.48
N ILE A 302 -6.88 -3.09 10.50
CA ILE A 302 -7.34 -4.48 10.47
C ILE A 302 -8.87 -4.60 10.44
N GLY A 303 -9.59 -3.69 11.11
CA GLY A 303 -11.05 -3.63 11.09
C GLY A 303 -11.64 -2.96 9.84
N LEU A 304 -10.83 -2.63 8.83
CA LEU A 304 -11.27 -1.90 7.64
C LEU A 304 -11.40 -2.79 6.41
N ASP A 305 -12.50 -2.62 5.70
CA ASP A 305 -12.69 -3.15 4.34
C ASP A 305 -11.68 -2.53 3.37
N THR A 306 -11.29 -3.29 2.34
CA THR A 306 -10.32 -2.87 1.32
C THR A 306 -10.68 -1.55 0.64
N SER A 307 -11.98 -1.27 0.44
CA SER A 307 -12.48 -0.02 -0.13
C SER A 307 -12.24 1.21 0.76
N ASN A 308 -12.11 1.03 2.09
CA ASN A 308 -11.88 2.12 3.05
C ASN A 308 -10.39 2.31 3.35
N ARG A 309 -9.53 1.33 3.06
CA ARG A 309 -8.08 1.41 3.30
C ARG A 309 -7.41 2.48 2.43
N PHE A 310 -7.72 2.51 1.13
CA PHE A 310 -7.13 3.47 0.18
C PHE A 310 -7.41 4.94 0.56
N PRO A 311 -8.66 5.35 0.83
CA PRO A 311 -8.97 6.69 1.32
C PRO A 311 -8.12 7.14 2.50
N ILE A 312 -7.91 6.27 3.48
CA ILE A 312 -7.11 6.62 4.67
C ILE A 312 -5.63 6.76 4.30
N LEU A 313 -5.08 5.87 3.46
CA LEU A 313 -3.71 6.02 2.96
C LEU A 313 -3.52 7.35 2.20
N ASP A 314 -4.53 7.76 1.43
CA ASP A 314 -4.52 9.06 0.74
C ASP A 314 -4.60 10.24 1.72
N ILE A 315 -5.41 10.15 2.78
CA ILE A 315 -5.44 11.16 3.86
C ILE A 315 -4.05 11.29 4.52
N LEU A 316 -3.40 10.17 4.85
CA LEU A 316 -2.06 10.19 5.46
C LEU A 316 -1.03 10.85 4.55
N LYS A 317 -1.14 10.62 3.25
CA LYS A 317 -0.26 11.19 2.23
C LYS A 317 -0.49 12.70 2.05
N GLU A 318 -1.74 13.12 1.96
CA GLU A 318 -2.09 14.49 1.55
C GLU A 318 -2.26 15.46 2.73
N GLU A 319 -2.93 15.04 3.79
CA GLU A 319 -3.28 15.90 4.92
C GLU A 319 -2.20 15.91 6.03
N PHE A 320 -1.28 14.95 6.06
CA PHE A 320 -0.28 14.79 7.13
C PHE A 320 1.18 14.90 6.63
N LYS A 321 1.44 15.68 5.57
CA LYS A 321 2.77 15.84 4.96
C LYS A 321 3.85 16.28 5.94
N GLU A 322 3.49 17.18 6.85
CA GLU A 322 4.37 17.74 7.87
C GLU A 322 4.67 16.78 9.04
N HIS A 323 3.89 15.70 9.17
CA HIS A 323 4.11 14.66 10.16
C HIS A 323 5.14 13.64 9.66
N GLN A 324 5.88 13.04 10.59
CA GLN A 324 6.59 11.78 10.35
C GLN A 324 5.70 10.63 10.77
N ILE A 325 5.38 9.77 9.81
CA ILE A 325 4.33 8.75 9.95
C ILE A 325 4.97 7.37 10.11
N PHE A 326 4.52 6.64 11.12
CA PHE A 326 4.89 5.26 11.39
C PHE A 326 3.62 4.40 11.36
N VAL A 327 3.61 3.37 10.54
CA VAL A 327 2.48 2.43 10.44
C VAL A 327 3.01 1.02 10.68
N THR A 328 2.50 0.35 11.70
CA THR A 328 2.75 -1.07 11.95
C THR A 328 1.49 -1.87 11.65
N THR A 329 1.64 -3.01 10.96
CA THR A 329 0.52 -3.89 10.67
C THR A 329 0.92 -5.37 10.64
N TYR A 330 0.03 -6.26 11.08
CA TYR A 330 0.13 -7.69 10.80
C TYR A 330 -0.55 -8.13 9.49
N ASP A 331 -1.32 -7.24 8.84
CA ASP A 331 -1.99 -7.55 7.57
C ASP A 331 -0.99 -7.43 6.40
N ARG A 332 -0.54 -8.58 5.88
CA ARG A 332 0.42 -8.63 4.76
C ARG A 332 -0.14 -7.99 3.50
N HIS A 333 -1.44 -8.15 3.23
CA HIS A 333 -2.06 -7.63 2.03
C HIS A 333 -2.09 -6.09 2.04
N LEU A 334 -2.48 -5.50 3.18
CA LEU A 334 -2.41 -4.04 3.37
C LEU A 334 -0.97 -3.53 3.22
N PHE A 335 0.00 -4.21 3.84
CA PHE A 335 1.40 -3.81 3.75
C PHE A 335 1.90 -3.74 2.30
N GLU A 336 1.63 -4.77 1.50
CA GLU A 336 2.07 -4.79 0.09
C GLU A 336 1.37 -3.73 -0.75
N ILE A 337 0.07 -3.51 -0.53
CA ILE A 337 -0.69 -2.46 -1.23
C ILE A 337 -0.12 -1.08 -0.88
N ALA A 338 0.06 -0.80 0.40
CA ALA A 338 0.58 0.50 0.86
C ALA A 338 2.00 0.73 0.37
N LYS A 339 2.88 -0.28 0.46
CA LYS A 339 4.25 -0.26 -0.08
C LYS A 339 4.26 0.08 -1.57
N ARG A 340 3.44 -0.62 -2.37
CA ARG A 340 3.36 -0.37 -3.82
C ARG A 340 2.81 1.02 -4.13
N LYS A 341 1.73 1.43 -3.47
CA LYS A 341 1.10 2.74 -3.67
C LYS A 341 2.08 3.87 -3.36
N PHE A 342 2.70 3.87 -2.17
CA PHE A 342 3.66 4.90 -1.80
C PHE A 342 4.94 4.87 -2.64
N GLY A 343 5.40 3.68 -3.05
CA GLY A 343 6.54 3.54 -3.95
C GLY A 343 6.31 4.15 -5.34
N ILE A 344 5.07 4.15 -5.82
CA ILE A 344 4.68 4.76 -7.10
C ILE A 344 4.41 6.26 -6.94
N GLU A 345 3.61 6.64 -5.95
CA GLU A 345 3.07 8.00 -5.84
C GLU A 345 4.01 9.00 -5.17
N ILE A 346 4.82 8.56 -4.21
CA ILE A 346 5.75 9.40 -3.42
C ILE A 346 7.07 8.67 -3.14
N PRO A 347 7.85 8.35 -4.19
CA PRO A 347 9.08 7.55 -4.07
C PRO A 347 10.08 8.18 -3.09
N GLY A 348 10.71 7.34 -2.29
CA GLY A 348 11.71 7.75 -1.30
C GLY A 348 11.16 8.38 -0.01
N LYS A 349 9.85 8.68 0.07
CA LYS A 349 9.25 9.24 1.31
C LYS A 349 8.97 8.18 2.38
N TRP A 350 8.81 6.92 1.98
CA TRP A 350 8.52 5.80 2.87
C TRP A 350 9.62 4.75 2.80
N LYS A 351 10.08 4.31 3.96
CA LYS A 351 10.91 3.12 4.12
C LYS A 351 10.03 1.96 4.59
N THR A 352 10.39 0.74 4.20
CA THR A 352 9.68 -0.47 4.66
C THR A 352 10.56 -1.30 5.57
N ALA A 353 9.95 -1.97 6.54
CA ALA A 353 10.61 -2.96 7.38
C ALA A 353 9.70 -4.15 7.65
N GLU A 354 10.30 -5.30 7.91
CA GLU A 354 9.60 -6.52 8.29
C GLU A 354 10.16 -7.05 9.60
N PHE A 355 9.26 -7.31 10.55
CA PHE A 355 9.59 -7.80 11.88
C PHE A 355 9.14 -9.26 11.98
N TYR A 356 10.10 -10.14 12.25
CA TYR A 356 9.88 -11.57 12.46
C TYR A 356 10.16 -11.95 13.92
N VAL A 357 9.70 -13.13 14.32
CA VAL A 357 9.99 -13.74 15.62
C VAL A 357 11.12 -14.73 15.46
N ASP A 358 12.16 -14.59 16.27
CA ASP A 358 13.15 -15.63 16.52
C ASP A 358 12.98 -16.19 17.93
N HIS A 359 13.38 -17.43 18.12
CA HIS A 359 13.35 -18.09 19.42
C HIS A 359 14.78 -18.35 19.86
N ASP A 360 15.10 -17.91 21.07
CA ASP A 360 16.43 -18.05 21.64
C ASP A 360 16.30 -18.54 23.10
N ILE A 361 17.41 -18.94 23.72
CA ILE A 361 17.41 -19.52 25.07
C ILE A 361 18.41 -18.78 25.95
N ILE A 362 17.95 -18.24 27.08
CA ILE A 362 18.82 -17.71 28.14
C ILE A 362 18.84 -18.72 29.28
N GLY A 363 19.99 -19.37 29.48
CA GLY A 363 20.12 -20.47 30.43
C GLY A 363 19.26 -21.66 30.01
N THR A 364 18.11 -21.85 30.67
CA THR A 364 17.11 -22.88 30.35
C THR A 364 15.76 -22.33 29.94
N GLN A 365 15.57 -21.00 29.92
CA GLN A 365 14.31 -20.39 29.57
C GLN A 365 14.30 -19.99 28.09
N PRO A 366 13.38 -20.53 27.27
CA PRO A 366 13.17 -20.02 25.92
C PRO A 366 12.53 -18.64 25.98
N PHE A 367 12.92 -17.77 25.07
CA PHE A 367 12.32 -16.47 24.89
C PHE A 367 12.26 -16.09 23.41
N GLU A 368 11.30 -15.22 23.09
CA GLU A 368 11.12 -14.67 21.75
C GLU A 368 11.89 -13.35 21.63
N LYS A 369 12.61 -13.17 20.52
CA LYS A 369 13.27 -11.90 20.18
C LYS A 369 12.88 -11.45 18.76
N PRO A 370 12.74 -10.15 18.52
CA PRO A 370 12.51 -9.64 17.17
C PRO A 370 13.70 -9.88 16.25
N ILE A 371 13.43 -10.16 14.98
CA ILE A 371 14.34 -9.95 13.86
C ILE A 371 13.80 -8.79 13.04
N ILE A 372 14.59 -7.74 12.87
CA ILE A 372 14.22 -6.60 12.03
C ILE A 372 14.94 -6.73 10.69
N VAL A 373 14.17 -6.75 9.61
CA VAL A 373 14.68 -6.67 8.23
C VAL A 373 14.21 -5.36 7.63
N VAL A 374 15.11 -4.38 7.52
CA VAL A 374 14.79 -3.06 6.98
C VAL A 374 15.13 -3.02 5.50
N GLY A 375 14.21 -2.51 4.69
CA GLY A 375 14.50 -2.07 3.32
C GLY A 375 14.74 -3.17 2.29
N ASP A 376 15.02 -4.41 2.69
CA ASP A 376 15.41 -5.43 1.73
C ASP A 376 14.21 -5.89 0.87
N THR A 377 14.17 -5.43 -0.38
CA THR A 377 13.41 -6.04 -1.47
C THR A 377 13.68 -7.55 -1.54
N HIS A 378 12.81 -8.32 -2.19
CA HIS A 378 13.09 -9.76 -2.41
C HIS A 378 14.46 -9.96 -3.06
N TYR A 379 14.86 -9.07 -3.97
CA TYR A 379 16.19 -9.06 -4.56
C TYR A 379 17.31 -8.81 -3.52
N GLU A 380 17.20 -7.76 -2.68
CA GLU A 380 18.22 -7.46 -1.66
C GLU A 380 18.34 -8.57 -0.61
N LYS A 381 17.23 -9.19 -0.20
CA LYS A 381 17.25 -10.38 0.66
C LYS A 381 18.01 -11.52 0.00
N ALA A 382 17.74 -11.78 -1.28
CA ALA A 382 18.44 -12.81 -2.03
C ALA A 382 19.95 -12.55 -2.10
N VAL A 383 20.34 -11.30 -2.38
CA VAL A 383 21.74 -10.85 -2.39
C VAL A 383 22.39 -11.04 -1.02
N LYS A 384 21.68 -10.71 0.06
CA LYS A 384 22.14 -10.88 1.45
C LYS A 384 22.41 -12.35 1.76
N PHE A 385 21.45 -13.24 1.55
CA PHE A 385 21.63 -14.68 1.81
C PHE A 385 22.70 -15.32 0.93
N LEU A 386 22.83 -14.87 -0.33
CA LEU A 386 23.86 -15.36 -1.26
C LEU A 386 25.29 -14.95 -0.85
N ASN A 387 25.43 -13.76 -0.27
CA ASN A 387 26.72 -13.12 0.01
C ASN A 387 27.05 -13.01 1.50
N ASP A 388 26.27 -13.65 2.37
CA ASP A 388 26.61 -13.81 3.79
C ASP A 388 27.98 -14.49 3.92
N ARG A 389 28.87 -13.87 4.71
CA ARG A 389 30.27 -14.29 4.84
C ARG A 389 30.44 -15.44 5.83
N GLU A 390 29.52 -15.59 6.77
CA GLU A 390 29.62 -16.57 7.85
C GLU A 390 28.67 -17.76 7.61
N LYS A 391 27.47 -17.49 7.12
CA LYS A 391 26.40 -18.48 6.92
C LYS A 391 25.62 -18.23 5.62
N PRO A 392 26.22 -18.44 4.44
CA PRO A 392 25.50 -18.35 3.17
C PRO A 392 24.36 -19.38 3.11
N ASP A 393 23.16 -18.93 2.77
CA ASP A 393 21.96 -19.77 2.63
C ASP A 393 21.46 -19.71 1.18
N TYR A 394 21.94 -20.65 0.36
CA TYR A 394 21.61 -20.72 -1.06
C TYR A 394 20.14 -21.09 -1.34
N PRO A 395 19.50 -22.02 -0.59
CA PRO A 395 18.05 -22.20 -0.67
C PRO A 395 17.24 -20.94 -0.39
N ALA A 396 17.56 -20.19 0.67
CA ALA A 396 16.90 -18.93 0.97
C ALA A 396 17.13 -17.90 -0.15
N ALA A 397 18.39 -17.75 -0.61
CA ALA A 397 18.72 -16.85 -1.71
C ALA A 397 17.94 -17.20 -3.00
N SER A 398 17.87 -18.49 -3.34
CA SER A 398 17.13 -19.01 -4.49
C SER A 398 15.64 -18.65 -4.41
N ASN A 399 15.01 -18.91 -3.25
CA ASN A 399 13.61 -18.59 -3.03
C ASN A 399 13.32 -17.08 -3.13
N TYR A 400 14.22 -16.25 -2.61
CA TYR A 400 14.07 -14.80 -2.71
C TYR A 400 14.32 -14.25 -4.12
N PHE A 401 15.27 -14.82 -4.89
CA PHE A 401 15.42 -14.48 -6.32
C PHE A 401 14.19 -14.88 -7.13
N ARG A 402 13.58 -16.03 -6.80
CA ARG A 402 12.32 -16.48 -7.40
C ARG A 402 11.20 -15.46 -7.16
N LYS A 403 11.00 -15.05 -5.90
CA LYS A 403 10.00 -14.04 -5.52
C LYS A 403 10.26 -12.68 -6.21
N ALA A 404 11.52 -12.26 -6.30
CA ALA A 404 11.89 -11.03 -7.00
C ALA A 404 11.54 -11.08 -8.49
N LEU A 405 11.75 -12.22 -9.15
CA LEU A 405 11.37 -12.41 -10.55
C LEU A 405 9.85 -12.40 -10.75
N GLU A 406 9.11 -13.08 -9.87
CA GLU A 406 7.63 -13.07 -9.88
C GLU A 406 7.10 -11.63 -9.74
N GLU A 407 7.62 -10.87 -8.78
CA GLU A 407 7.28 -9.45 -8.55
C GLU A 407 7.58 -8.58 -9.79
N ILE A 408 8.75 -8.74 -10.42
CA ILE A 408 9.13 -8.03 -11.65
C ILE A 408 8.14 -8.34 -12.78
N ILE A 409 7.84 -9.62 -13.03
CA ILE A 409 6.96 -10.02 -14.14
C ILE A 409 5.54 -9.49 -13.92
N GLN A 410 4.99 -9.64 -12.71
CA GLN A 410 3.65 -9.15 -12.38
C GLN A 410 3.51 -7.64 -12.50
N THR A 411 4.56 -6.90 -12.12
CA THR A 411 4.55 -5.45 -12.10
C THR A 411 4.74 -4.86 -13.50
N TYR A 412 5.66 -5.42 -14.30
CA TYR A 412 6.13 -4.78 -15.53
C TYR A 412 5.74 -5.52 -16.83
N THR A 413 5.15 -6.72 -16.76
CA THR A 413 4.59 -7.40 -17.95
C THR A 413 3.07 -7.18 -18.03
N PRO A 414 2.52 -6.77 -19.19
CA PRO A 414 1.10 -6.45 -19.32
C PRO A 414 0.17 -7.61 -18.92
N ALA A 415 -0.91 -7.30 -18.19
CA ALA A 415 -1.86 -8.31 -17.70
C ALA A 415 -2.55 -9.09 -18.84
N TYR A 416 -2.76 -8.48 -20.00
CA TYR A 416 -3.35 -9.16 -21.17
C TYR A 416 -2.40 -10.19 -21.81
N GLU A 417 -1.08 -10.02 -21.69
CA GLU A 417 -0.12 -11.05 -22.10
C GLU A 417 -0.05 -12.19 -21.08
N ARG A 418 -0.31 -11.92 -19.79
CA ARG A 418 -0.28 -12.91 -18.70
C ARG A 418 -1.55 -13.79 -18.62
N THR A 419 -2.17 -14.08 -19.75
CA THR A 419 -3.35 -14.96 -19.85
C THR A 419 -3.02 -16.26 -20.58
N ASP A 420 -3.74 -17.32 -20.24
CA ASP A 420 -3.68 -18.59 -20.97
C ASP A 420 -4.59 -18.61 -22.22
N ALA A 421 -4.67 -19.77 -22.87
CA ALA A 421 -5.41 -19.94 -24.12
C ALA A 421 -6.94 -19.82 -23.96
N GLU A 422 -7.40 -19.81 -22.71
CA GLU A 422 -8.78 -19.68 -22.24
C GLU A 422 -9.06 -18.26 -21.69
N HIS A 423 -8.14 -17.31 -21.86
CA HIS A 423 -8.21 -15.94 -21.34
C HIS A 423 -8.24 -15.85 -19.80
N THR A 424 -7.76 -16.87 -19.10
CA THR A 424 -7.62 -16.88 -17.65
C THR A 424 -6.25 -16.39 -17.24
N GLN A 425 -6.15 -15.61 -16.16
CA GLN A 425 -4.86 -15.13 -15.65
C GLN A 425 -3.98 -16.31 -15.23
N ILE A 426 -2.72 -16.31 -15.68
CA ILE A 426 -1.75 -17.32 -15.29
C ILE A 426 -1.48 -17.16 -13.78
N LEU A 427 -1.68 -18.25 -13.03
CA LEU A 427 -1.42 -18.28 -11.60
C LEU A 427 0.04 -17.90 -11.29
N ASP A 428 0.22 -17.07 -10.27
CA ASP A 428 1.50 -16.45 -9.92
C ASP A 428 2.63 -17.46 -9.66
N HIS A 429 2.31 -18.64 -9.13
CA HIS A 429 3.29 -19.69 -8.86
C HIS A 429 3.78 -20.43 -10.11
N LYS A 430 3.16 -20.23 -11.30
CA LYS A 430 3.55 -20.89 -12.56
C LYS A 430 4.67 -20.13 -13.27
N LEU A 431 5.81 -20.00 -12.60
CA LEU A 431 6.94 -19.16 -13.03
C LEU A 431 7.47 -19.47 -14.43
N ASN A 432 7.56 -20.74 -14.83
CA ASN A 432 7.96 -21.11 -16.21
C ASN A 432 7.06 -20.45 -17.26
N LYS A 433 5.74 -20.52 -17.07
CA LYS A 433 4.79 -19.90 -17.99
C LYS A 433 4.92 -18.38 -18.01
N LEU A 434 5.10 -17.77 -16.83
CA LEU A 434 5.30 -16.33 -16.71
C LEU A 434 6.54 -15.87 -17.47
N VAL A 435 7.64 -16.60 -17.34
CA VAL A 435 8.92 -16.33 -18.03
C VAL A 435 8.78 -16.52 -19.54
N ASP A 436 8.05 -17.53 -19.99
CA ASP A 436 7.79 -17.76 -21.41
C ASP A 436 6.97 -16.62 -22.03
N VAL A 437 5.93 -16.16 -21.33
CA VAL A 437 5.11 -15.00 -21.74
C VAL A 437 5.95 -13.73 -21.79
N THR A 438 6.74 -13.44 -20.76
CA THR A 438 7.62 -12.26 -20.74
C THR A 438 8.66 -12.32 -21.86
N ARG A 439 9.23 -13.49 -22.14
CA ARG A 439 10.15 -13.70 -23.27
C ARG A 439 9.47 -13.39 -24.60
N ASN A 440 8.25 -13.89 -24.80
CA ASN A 440 7.49 -13.61 -26.01
C ASN A 440 7.14 -12.12 -26.16
N PHE A 441 6.78 -11.46 -25.05
CA PHE A 441 6.53 -10.02 -25.03
C PHE A 441 7.78 -9.20 -25.42
N LEU A 442 8.96 -9.55 -24.90
CA LEU A 442 10.22 -8.93 -25.31
C LEU A 442 10.50 -9.12 -26.81
N HIS A 443 10.27 -10.33 -27.33
CA HIS A 443 10.39 -10.61 -28.76
C HIS A 443 9.44 -9.75 -29.61
N LYS A 444 8.15 -9.70 -29.25
CA LYS A 444 7.13 -8.89 -29.98
C LYS A 444 7.50 -7.41 -30.03
N THR A 445 8.10 -6.91 -28.96
CA THR A 445 8.51 -5.52 -28.83
C THR A 445 9.88 -5.23 -29.45
N GLY A 446 10.54 -6.21 -30.06
CA GLY A 446 11.86 -6.04 -30.67
C GLY A 446 12.98 -5.83 -29.64
N ASN A 447 12.77 -6.24 -28.38
CA ASN A 447 13.75 -6.14 -27.32
C ASN A 447 14.58 -7.43 -27.20
N SER A 448 15.81 -7.30 -26.70
CA SER A 448 16.68 -8.45 -26.45
C SER A 448 16.07 -9.42 -25.43
N GLN A 449 16.14 -10.72 -25.72
CA GLN A 449 15.70 -11.80 -24.82
C GLN A 449 16.86 -12.34 -23.97
N GLU A 450 18.05 -11.75 -24.04
CA GLU A 450 19.26 -12.29 -23.40
C GLU A 450 19.08 -12.50 -21.89
N HIS A 451 18.60 -11.49 -21.17
CA HIS A 451 18.51 -11.52 -19.71
C HIS A 451 17.47 -12.52 -19.21
N ILE A 452 16.28 -12.52 -19.83
CA ILE A 452 15.22 -13.49 -19.50
C ILE A 452 15.65 -14.93 -19.84
N ASN A 453 16.43 -15.14 -20.90
CA ASN A 453 16.95 -16.46 -21.27
C ASN A 453 18.01 -16.95 -20.28
N ALA A 454 18.90 -16.06 -19.83
CA ALA A 454 19.89 -16.39 -18.79
C ALA A 454 19.20 -16.81 -17.48
N ILE A 455 18.15 -16.08 -17.08
CA ILE A 455 17.34 -16.41 -15.90
C ILE A 455 16.58 -17.73 -16.13
N ALA A 456 15.99 -17.94 -17.29
CA ALA A 456 15.27 -19.18 -17.61
C ALA A 456 16.15 -20.43 -17.47
N GLY A 457 17.44 -20.32 -17.84
CA GLY A 457 18.40 -21.41 -17.72
C GLY A 457 18.66 -21.88 -16.28
N ILE A 458 18.46 -21.02 -15.27
CA ILE A 458 18.67 -21.37 -13.86
C ILE A 458 17.36 -21.70 -13.11
N ILE A 459 16.19 -21.52 -13.74
CA ILE A 459 14.91 -21.78 -13.08
C ILE A 459 14.75 -23.25 -12.72
N THR A 460 14.88 -24.13 -13.70
CA THR A 460 14.72 -25.58 -13.49
C THR A 460 15.90 -26.23 -12.78
N ALA A 461 17.09 -25.63 -12.89
CA ALA A 461 18.30 -26.15 -12.26
C ALA A 461 18.43 -25.77 -10.78
N LEU A 462 17.94 -24.59 -10.36
CA LEU A 462 18.17 -24.05 -9.01
C LEU A 462 16.93 -23.43 -8.37
N LEU A 463 16.20 -22.57 -9.10
CA LEU A 463 15.07 -21.86 -8.50
C LEU A 463 13.88 -22.76 -8.17
N HIS A 464 13.69 -23.88 -8.88
CA HIS A 464 12.73 -24.92 -8.52
C HIS A 464 13.30 -25.90 -7.49
N PRO A 465 14.44 -26.55 -7.72
CA PRO A 465 14.92 -27.60 -6.82
C PRO A 465 15.27 -27.08 -5.42
N LEU A 466 15.88 -25.89 -5.32
CA LEU A 466 16.23 -25.30 -4.02
C LEU A 466 15.04 -24.67 -3.29
N SER A 467 13.89 -24.55 -3.95
CA SER A 467 12.61 -24.18 -3.31
C SER A 467 11.84 -25.40 -2.78
N HIS A 468 12.30 -26.61 -3.08
CA HIS A 468 11.73 -27.86 -2.60
C HIS A 468 12.78 -28.63 -1.77
N HIS A 469 12.33 -29.60 -0.97
CA HIS A 469 13.26 -30.48 -0.25
C HIS A 469 13.85 -31.51 -1.21
N GLU A 470 14.90 -31.14 -1.94
CA GLU A 470 15.51 -31.96 -2.99
C GLU A 470 16.95 -32.35 -2.67
N ILE A 471 17.16 -33.61 -2.26
CA ILE A 471 18.43 -34.13 -1.71
C ILE A 471 19.54 -34.23 -2.77
N LYS A 472 19.17 -34.31 -4.06
CA LYS A 472 20.11 -34.55 -5.18
C LYS A 472 20.42 -33.31 -6.02
N ALA A 473 19.76 -32.18 -5.75
CA ALA A 473 19.98 -30.97 -6.52
C ALA A 473 21.37 -30.39 -6.20
N PRO A 474 22.25 -30.20 -7.19
CA PRO A 474 23.54 -29.62 -6.94
C PRO A 474 23.40 -28.10 -6.66
N ILE A 475 24.10 -27.60 -5.65
CA ILE A 475 23.99 -26.21 -5.19
C ILE A 475 25.20 -25.41 -5.66
N TYR A 476 25.03 -24.50 -6.62
CA TYR A 476 26.13 -23.69 -7.15
C TYR A 476 25.91 -22.19 -6.99
N LYS A 477 26.69 -21.56 -6.10
CA LYS A 477 26.69 -20.10 -5.88
C LYS A 477 26.83 -19.30 -7.18
N ARG A 478 27.68 -19.76 -8.10
CA ARG A 478 27.97 -19.08 -9.38
C ARG A 478 26.75 -18.94 -10.28
N GLU A 479 25.83 -19.89 -10.22
CA GLU A 479 24.62 -19.87 -11.02
C GLU A 479 23.56 -18.97 -10.37
N LEU A 480 23.47 -18.91 -9.03
CA LEU A 480 22.65 -17.91 -8.33
C LEU A 480 23.15 -16.47 -8.55
N GLN A 481 24.46 -16.27 -8.79
CA GLN A 481 25.00 -14.96 -9.21
C GLN A 481 24.48 -14.52 -10.60
N ILE A 482 24.01 -15.45 -11.45
CA ILE A 482 23.34 -15.08 -12.70
C ILE A 482 22.02 -14.35 -12.38
N ALA A 483 21.24 -14.85 -11.40
CA ALA A 483 20.03 -14.17 -10.93
C ALA A 483 20.37 -12.79 -10.36
N GLN A 484 21.39 -12.70 -9.49
CA GLN A 484 21.88 -11.43 -8.94
C GLN A 484 22.17 -10.41 -10.04
N ASN A 485 22.88 -10.81 -11.09
CA ASN A 485 23.34 -9.86 -12.12
C ASN A 485 22.27 -9.53 -13.16
N LYS A 486 21.37 -10.47 -13.50
CA LYS A 486 20.44 -10.31 -14.62
C LYS A 486 19.07 -9.79 -14.22
N LEU A 487 18.62 -9.99 -12.97
CA LEU A 487 17.31 -9.50 -12.50
C LEU A 487 17.18 -7.98 -12.53
N PRO A 488 18.16 -7.17 -12.06
CA PRO A 488 18.08 -5.71 -12.14
C PRO A 488 18.01 -5.22 -13.58
N ILE A 489 18.83 -5.81 -14.47
CA ILE A 489 18.88 -5.42 -15.88
C ILE A 489 17.55 -5.77 -16.59
N LEU A 490 16.97 -6.94 -16.30
CA LEU A 490 15.65 -7.31 -16.81
C LEU A 490 14.57 -6.32 -16.33
N LYS A 491 14.61 -5.93 -15.06
CA LYS A 491 13.68 -4.94 -14.50
C LYS A 491 13.79 -3.61 -15.24
N ASP A 492 15.00 -3.08 -15.39
CA ASP A 492 15.23 -1.81 -16.09
C ASP A 492 14.80 -1.88 -17.56
N GLN A 493 15.07 -3.01 -18.22
CA GLN A 493 14.62 -3.26 -19.59
C GLN A 493 13.08 -3.22 -19.71
N LEU A 494 12.35 -3.86 -18.79
CA LEU A 494 10.89 -3.86 -18.81
C LEU A 494 10.30 -2.49 -18.44
N ILE A 495 10.95 -1.73 -17.55
CA ILE A 495 10.58 -0.35 -17.24
C ILE A 495 10.75 0.55 -18.48
N ALA A 496 11.87 0.43 -19.19
CA ALA A 496 12.17 1.25 -20.37
C ALA A 496 11.19 1.06 -21.53
N ILE A 497 10.51 -0.10 -21.60
CA ILE A 497 9.45 -0.35 -22.58
C ILE A 497 8.24 0.57 -22.32
N ASP A 498 7.98 0.92 -21.05
CA ASP A 498 6.83 1.67 -20.57
C ASP A 498 5.54 1.24 -21.28
N HIS A 499 5.16 -0.02 -21.04
CA HIS A 499 4.06 -0.66 -21.75
C HIS A 499 2.71 0.06 -21.52
N ASN A 500 2.54 0.79 -20.42
CA ASN A 500 1.30 1.53 -20.13
C ASN A 500 1.08 2.70 -21.09
N THR A 501 2.16 3.38 -21.47
CA THR A 501 2.11 4.54 -22.35
C THR A 501 2.30 4.16 -23.82
N ASN A 502 3.14 3.16 -24.09
CA ASN A 502 3.66 2.90 -25.44
C ASN A 502 3.04 1.68 -26.12
N ILE A 503 2.34 0.78 -25.41
CA ILE A 503 1.83 -0.47 -25.98
C ILE A 503 0.37 -0.73 -25.60
N LYS A 504 -0.46 -1.05 -26.60
CA LYS A 504 -1.85 -1.49 -26.39
C LYS A 504 -2.12 -2.81 -27.08
N CYS A 505 -2.99 -3.62 -26.47
CA CYS A 505 -3.56 -4.79 -27.13
C CYS A 505 -4.60 -4.33 -28.16
N MET A 506 -4.39 -4.69 -29.43
CA MET A 506 -5.28 -4.34 -30.54
C MET A 506 -6.33 -5.43 -30.76
N LEU A 507 -5.91 -6.69 -30.79
CA LEU A 507 -6.80 -7.86 -30.84
C LEU A 507 -6.26 -8.96 -29.94
N GLY A 508 -7.17 -9.64 -29.23
CA GLY A 508 -6.81 -10.79 -28.40
C GLY A 508 -6.40 -12.02 -29.21
N LEU A 509 -5.94 -13.05 -28.50
CA LEU A 509 -5.70 -14.40 -29.02
C LEU A 509 -6.92 -14.99 -29.74
N LYS A 510 -6.69 -15.77 -30.80
CA LYS A 510 -7.71 -16.49 -31.61
C LYS A 510 -8.77 -15.58 -32.24
N LYS A 511 -8.44 -14.31 -32.50
CA LYS A 511 -9.33 -13.41 -33.23
C LYS A 511 -9.18 -13.61 -34.75
N PRO A 512 -10.28 -13.68 -35.50
CA PRO A 512 -10.22 -13.88 -36.94
C PRO A 512 -9.84 -12.59 -37.67
N LEU A 513 -8.93 -12.75 -38.62
CA LEU A 513 -8.48 -11.75 -39.58
C LEU A 513 -8.71 -12.29 -40.99
N ARG A 514 -8.80 -11.41 -41.99
CA ARG A 514 -8.96 -11.81 -43.39
C ARG A 514 -8.05 -10.97 -44.26
N MET A 515 -7.26 -11.63 -45.11
CA MET A 515 -6.43 -11.00 -46.13
C MET A 515 -7.10 -11.13 -47.49
N LYS A 516 -7.24 -10.02 -48.22
CA LYS A 516 -7.78 -9.99 -49.58
C LYS A 516 -6.66 -9.84 -50.61
N PHE A 517 -6.65 -10.71 -51.62
CA PHE A 517 -5.77 -10.60 -52.79
C PHE A 517 -6.62 -10.48 -54.05
N THR A 518 -6.42 -9.40 -54.81
CA THR A 518 -7.26 -9.07 -55.98
C THR A 518 -6.47 -9.21 -57.28
N PHE A 519 -6.87 -10.14 -58.14
CA PHE A 519 -6.28 -10.37 -59.46
C PHE A 519 -6.96 -9.50 -60.53
N SER A 520 -8.28 -9.32 -60.43
CA SER A 520 -9.09 -8.39 -61.23
C SER A 520 -10.36 -7.98 -60.46
N ALA A 521 -11.17 -7.08 -61.02
CA ALA A 521 -12.43 -6.65 -60.38
C ALA A 521 -13.40 -7.80 -60.07
N VAL A 522 -13.30 -8.91 -60.81
CA VAL A 522 -14.17 -10.09 -60.66
C VAL A 522 -13.41 -11.33 -60.16
N HIS A 523 -12.08 -11.26 -60.02
CA HIS A 523 -11.25 -12.38 -59.57
C HIS A 523 -10.41 -11.98 -58.36
N PHE A 524 -10.75 -12.49 -57.17
CA PHE A 524 -10.03 -12.24 -55.92
C PHE A 524 -10.16 -13.43 -54.97
N CYS A 525 -9.27 -13.53 -53.99
CA CYS A 525 -9.36 -14.54 -52.94
C CYS A 525 -9.18 -13.95 -51.54
N TYR A 526 -9.77 -14.62 -50.57
CA TYR A 526 -9.64 -14.36 -49.15
C TYR A 526 -8.86 -15.48 -48.48
N TYR A 527 -7.89 -15.09 -47.67
CA TYR A 527 -7.20 -15.95 -46.71
C TYR A 527 -7.65 -15.52 -45.33
N GLU A 528 -8.44 -16.34 -44.65
CA GLU A 528 -8.83 -16.09 -43.26
C GLU A 528 -7.76 -16.63 -42.33
N LEU A 529 -7.28 -15.78 -41.43
CA LEU A 529 -6.24 -16.08 -40.45
C LEU A 529 -6.81 -16.08 -39.04
N LEU A 530 -6.21 -16.88 -38.18
CA LEU A 530 -6.40 -16.82 -36.73
C LEU A 530 -5.11 -16.37 -36.08
N THR A 531 -5.20 -15.42 -35.16
CA THR A 531 -4.08 -15.03 -34.31
C THR A 531 -3.74 -16.15 -33.33
N GLU A 532 -2.46 -16.49 -33.23
CA GLU A 532 -1.95 -17.48 -32.26
C GLU A 532 -1.45 -16.83 -30.96
N GLU A 533 -1.49 -15.51 -30.90
CA GLU A 533 -1.14 -14.68 -29.76
C GLU A 533 -1.87 -13.34 -29.83
N ASN A 534 -1.83 -12.53 -28.77
CA ASN A 534 -2.41 -11.19 -28.84
C ASN A 534 -1.63 -10.33 -29.85
N LEU A 535 -2.37 -9.61 -30.68
CA LEU A 535 -1.86 -8.62 -31.60
C LEU A 535 -1.75 -7.27 -30.89
N LEU A 536 -0.52 -6.77 -30.77
CA LEU A 536 -0.22 -5.52 -30.07
C LEU A 536 0.06 -4.39 -31.07
N LYS A 537 -0.10 -3.15 -30.62
CA LYS A 537 0.32 -1.95 -31.36
C LYS A 537 1.20 -1.05 -30.51
N ARG A 538 2.17 -0.40 -31.14
CA ARG A 538 3.08 0.56 -30.51
C ARG A 538 2.70 1.99 -30.86
N ASN A 539 2.67 2.87 -29.86
CA ASN A 539 2.48 4.29 -30.06
C ASN A 539 3.72 4.90 -30.73
N ASN A 540 3.54 5.62 -31.82
CA ASN A 540 4.57 6.40 -32.47
C ASN A 540 4.12 7.86 -32.39
N VAL A 541 4.64 8.65 -31.45
CA VAL A 541 4.14 10.01 -31.13
C VAL A 541 3.91 10.91 -32.36
N ALA A 542 4.69 10.72 -33.43
CA ALA A 542 4.64 11.49 -34.67
C ALA A 542 4.04 10.72 -35.90
N ALA A 543 3.55 9.49 -35.72
CA ALA A 543 3.04 8.65 -36.82
C ALA A 543 1.86 7.77 -36.37
N LEU A 544 1.18 7.13 -37.32
CA LEU A 544 0.18 6.11 -36.95
C LEU A 544 0.85 4.99 -36.13
N PRO A 545 0.17 4.45 -35.11
CA PRO A 545 0.66 3.30 -34.37
C PRO A 545 0.99 2.13 -35.30
N THR A 546 2.04 1.38 -35.00
CA THR A 546 2.44 0.23 -35.81
C THR A 546 2.09 -1.08 -35.11
N PRO A 547 1.48 -2.06 -35.81
CA PRO A 547 1.30 -3.39 -35.25
C PRO A 547 2.64 -4.06 -34.99
N LEU A 548 2.74 -4.75 -33.87
CA LEU A 548 3.90 -5.54 -33.49
C LEU A 548 3.81 -6.96 -34.08
N LEU A 549 4.89 -7.73 -33.92
CA LEU A 549 4.92 -9.13 -34.36
C LEU A 549 3.77 -9.91 -33.72
N CYS A 550 3.08 -10.70 -34.54
CA CYS A 550 1.97 -11.54 -34.14
C CYS A 550 1.95 -12.79 -35.01
N LYS A 551 2.21 -13.94 -34.39
CA LYS A 551 2.06 -15.25 -35.00
C LYS A 551 0.61 -15.47 -35.41
N CYS A 552 0.44 -15.96 -36.62
CA CYS A 552 -0.87 -16.26 -37.17
C CYS A 552 -0.82 -17.49 -38.07
N ARG A 553 -1.97 -18.12 -38.25
CA ARG A 553 -2.13 -19.22 -39.19
C ARG A 553 -3.37 -19.04 -40.05
N VAL A 554 -3.34 -19.54 -41.27
CA VAL A 554 -4.54 -19.58 -42.13
C VAL A 554 -5.47 -20.68 -41.62
N SER A 555 -6.75 -20.34 -41.45
CA SER A 555 -7.81 -21.29 -41.09
C SER A 555 -8.62 -21.72 -42.30
N GLN A 556 -8.89 -20.81 -43.22
CA GLN A 556 -9.73 -21.07 -44.38
C GLN A 556 -9.34 -20.20 -45.57
N THR A 557 -9.63 -20.66 -46.79
CA THR A 557 -9.44 -19.88 -48.02
C THR A 557 -10.72 -19.89 -48.86
N ILE A 558 -11.06 -18.76 -49.45
CA ILE A 558 -12.21 -18.60 -50.36
C ILE A 558 -11.71 -17.90 -51.62
N GLU A 559 -12.05 -18.40 -52.80
CA GLU A 559 -11.73 -17.77 -54.08
C GLU A 559 -13.01 -17.40 -54.83
N HIS A 560 -13.05 -16.19 -55.36
CA HIS A 560 -14.10 -15.69 -56.23
C HIS A 560 -13.51 -15.48 -57.61
N ASN A 561 -14.01 -16.20 -58.62
CA ASN A 561 -13.61 -16.07 -60.03
C ASN A 561 -14.86 -15.84 -60.89
N GLY A 562 -15.24 -14.58 -61.06
CA GLY A 562 -16.48 -14.19 -61.71
C GLY A 562 -17.70 -14.63 -60.91
N ALA A 563 -18.57 -15.42 -61.54
CA ALA A 563 -19.74 -16.01 -60.88
C ALA A 563 -19.42 -17.26 -60.05
N ILE A 564 -18.21 -17.82 -60.16
CA ILE A 564 -17.82 -19.05 -59.47
C ILE A 564 -17.15 -18.68 -58.15
N VAL A 565 -17.64 -19.25 -57.05
CA VAL A 565 -17.03 -19.16 -55.73
C VAL A 565 -16.54 -20.54 -55.31
N THR A 566 -15.25 -20.67 -55.01
CA THR A 566 -14.61 -21.90 -54.56
C THR A 566 -14.23 -21.76 -53.08
N GLY A 567 -14.76 -22.64 -52.23
CA GLY A 567 -14.53 -22.63 -50.78
C GLY A 567 -15.77 -22.24 -49.96
N PRO A 568 -15.64 -22.06 -48.63
CA PRO A 568 -14.38 -22.06 -47.88
C PRO A 568 -13.71 -23.43 -47.82
N ILE A 569 -12.42 -23.48 -48.15
CA ILE A 569 -11.57 -24.66 -47.97
C ILE A 569 -10.91 -24.52 -46.60
N SER A 570 -11.20 -25.46 -45.69
CA SER A 570 -10.59 -25.45 -44.36
C SER A 570 -9.15 -25.96 -44.40
N ILE A 571 -8.25 -25.22 -43.75
CA ILE A 571 -6.86 -25.58 -43.59
C ILE A 571 -6.66 -26.21 -42.20
N PRO A 572 -6.21 -27.47 -42.12
CA PRO A 572 -5.91 -28.12 -40.85
C PRO A 572 -4.83 -27.37 -40.06
N ALA A 573 -5.01 -27.21 -38.76
CA ALA A 573 -4.04 -26.53 -37.88
C ALA A 573 -2.64 -27.18 -37.90
N THR A 574 -2.55 -28.46 -38.25
CA THR A 574 -1.30 -29.22 -38.40
C THR A 574 -0.48 -28.83 -39.64
N SER A 575 -1.03 -28.00 -40.54
CA SER A 575 -0.37 -27.61 -41.78
C SER A 575 0.65 -26.49 -41.56
N ILE A 576 1.86 -26.84 -41.14
CA ILE A 576 2.94 -25.90 -40.77
C ILE A 576 3.23 -24.85 -41.86
N ARG A 577 3.04 -25.17 -43.15
CA ARG A 577 3.24 -24.23 -44.27
C ARG A 577 2.31 -23.00 -44.27
N PHE A 578 1.24 -23.04 -43.47
CA PHE A 578 0.28 -21.94 -43.32
C PHE A 578 0.42 -21.21 -41.99
N HIS A 579 1.54 -21.42 -41.28
CA HIS A 579 1.90 -20.69 -40.07
C HIS A 579 2.93 -19.63 -40.40
N TYR A 580 2.73 -18.44 -39.86
CA TYR A 580 3.54 -17.27 -40.15
C TYR A 580 3.93 -16.57 -38.85
N PHE A 581 5.12 -15.99 -38.83
CA PHE A 581 5.65 -15.32 -37.63
C PHE A 581 5.19 -13.86 -37.48
N SER A 582 4.58 -13.28 -38.52
CA SER A 582 3.97 -11.96 -38.50
C SER A 582 2.89 -11.84 -39.58
N LEU A 583 1.98 -10.87 -39.43
CA LEU A 583 0.97 -10.54 -40.45
C LEU A 583 1.62 -10.11 -41.78
N GLN A 584 2.70 -9.36 -41.72
CA GLN A 584 3.45 -8.97 -42.92
C GLN A 584 4.08 -10.18 -43.61
N ASN A 585 4.69 -11.09 -42.84
CA ASN A 585 5.25 -12.32 -43.39
C ASN A 585 4.17 -13.20 -44.04
N ALA A 586 3.00 -13.30 -43.42
CA ALA A 586 1.85 -13.99 -44.01
C ALA A 586 1.46 -13.37 -45.35
N TYR A 587 1.25 -12.05 -45.38
CA TYR A 587 0.88 -11.33 -46.59
C TYR A 587 1.92 -11.52 -47.71
N ASP A 588 3.20 -11.32 -47.41
CA ASP A 588 4.29 -11.44 -48.38
C ASP A 588 4.44 -12.87 -48.92
N THR A 589 4.33 -13.88 -48.05
CA THR A 589 4.49 -15.28 -48.43
C THR A 589 3.30 -15.77 -49.24
N ILE A 590 2.06 -15.42 -48.85
CA ILE A 590 0.85 -15.77 -49.59
C ILE A 590 0.85 -15.07 -50.95
N HIS A 591 1.18 -13.77 -51.00
CA HIS A 591 1.29 -13.05 -52.26
C HIS A 591 2.30 -13.71 -53.20
N ALA A 592 3.51 -14.01 -52.71
CA ALA A 592 4.54 -14.67 -53.52
C ALA A 592 4.06 -16.03 -54.05
N PHE A 593 3.37 -16.83 -53.22
CA PHE A 593 2.77 -18.08 -53.65
C PHE A 593 1.73 -17.88 -54.75
N LEU A 594 0.79 -16.95 -54.57
CA LEU A 594 -0.26 -16.65 -55.55
C LEU A 594 0.30 -16.14 -56.87
N VAL A 595 1.40 -15.37 -56.86
CA VAL A 595 2.08 -14.94 -58.09
C VAL A 595 2.58 -16.13 -58.90
N THR A 596 3.04 -17.21 -58.25
CA THR A 596 3.45 -18.44 -58.96
C THR A 596 2.29 -19.19 -59.61
N GLN A 597 1.07 -19.02 -59.09
CA GLN A 597 -0.12 -19.73 -59.57
C GLN A 597 -0.90 -18.93 -60.62
N ASN A 598 -0.99 -17.62 -60.46
CA ASN A 598 -1.89 -16.75 -61.22
C ASN A 598 -1.16 -15.68 -62.07
N GLY A 599 0.17 -15.61 -62.00
CA GLY A 599 0.96 -14.54 -62.62
C GLY A 599 1.06 -13.28 -61.75
N ALA A 600 1.79 -12.26 -62.22
CA ALA A 600 2.00 -11.03 -61.46
C ALA A 600 0.71 -10.20 -61.34
N PHE A 601 0.37 -9.78 -60.11
CA PHE A 601 -0.76 -8.90 -59.81
C PHE A 601 -0.36 -7.83 -58.78
N HIS A 602 -1.28 -6.93 -58.45
CA HIS A 602 -1.01 -5.80 -57.56
C HIS A 602 -0.64 -6.26 -56.14
N LYS A 603 0.45 -5.71 -55.62
CA LYS A 603 0.86 -5.85 -54.22
C LYS A 603 0.66 -4.51 -53.51
N GLU A 604 -0.19 -4.48 -52.48
CA GLU A 604 -0.36 -3.30 -51.63
C GLU A 604 0.97 -2.81 -51.05
N ALA A 605 1.17 -1.48 -51.06
CA ALA A 605 2.38 -0.86 -50.49
C ALA A 605 2.42 -0.99 -48.96
N ASN A 606 1.26 -0.87 -48.31
CA ASN A 606 1.07 -1.18 -46.90
C ASN A 606 0.19 -2.42 -46.78
N TYR A 607 0.77 -3.52 -46.28
CA TYR A 607 0.07 -4.81 -46.17
C TYR A 607 -1.20 -4.75 -45.30
N LEU A 608 -1.32 -3.75 -44.42
CA LEU A 608 -2.50 -3.57 -43.58
C LEU A 608 -3.75 -3.19 -44.39
N ASP A 609 -3.59 -2.58 -45.56
CA ASP A 609 -4.70 -2.19 -46.43
C ASP A 609 -5.40 -3.42 -47.05
N ALA A 610 -4.70 -4.55 -47.10
CA ALA A 610 -5.24 -5.84 -47.51
C ALA A 610 -5.91 -6.63 -46.36
N ILE A 611 -5.86 -6.13 -45.12
CA ILE A 611 -6.29 -6.88 -43.93
C ILE A 611 -7.57 -6.30 -43.33
N GLU A 612 -8.50 -7.20 -43.06
CA GLU A 612 -9.74 -6.93 -42.34
C GLU A 612 -9.79 -7.73 -41.04
N TRP A 613 -10.49 -7.19 -40.05
CA TRP A 613 -10.81 -7.86 -38.79
C TRP A 613 -12.33 -7.98 -38.64
N HIS A 614 -12.77 -9.00 -37.90
CA HIS A 614 -14.19 -9.22 -37.67
C HIS A 614 -14.63 -8.55 -36.36
N ASN A 615 -15.52 -7.56 -36.45
CA ASN A 615 -16.00 -6.81 -35.28
C ASN A 615 -17.08 -7.54 -34.45
N GLY A 616 -17.51 -8.71 -34.91
CA GLY A 616 -18.62 -9.49 -34.35
C GLY A 616 -19.83 -9.58 -35.27
N THR A 617 -19.97 -8.63 -36.19
CA THR A 617 -21.08 -8.54 -37.15
C THR A 617 -20.58 -8.48 -38.59
N ASN A 618 -19.56 -7.66 -38.86
CA ASN A 618 -19.03 -7.41 -40.20
C ASN A 618 -17.50 -7.47 -40.21
N TRP A 619 -16.95 -7.69 -41.40
CA TRP A 619 -15.54 -7.48 -41.69
C TRP A 619 -15.28 -5.99 -41.94
N GLU A 620 -14.29 -5.44 -41.25
CA GLU A 620 -13.86 -4.05 -41.37
C GLU A 620 -12.34 -3.97 -41.56
N SER A 621 -11.85 -2.90 -42.18
CA SER A 621 -10.41 -2.68 -42.31
C SER A 621 -9.73 -2.67 -40.94
N ILE A 622 -8.59 -3.37 -40.82
CA ILE A 622 -7.78 -3.37 -39.59
C ILE A 622 -7.26 -1.96 -39.25
N ASN A 623 -7.17 -1.08 -40.24
CA ASN A 623 -6.79 0.32 -40.04
C ASN A 623 -7.79 1.08 -39.15
N ASN A 624 -9.04 0.63 -39.02
CA ASN A 624 -10.04 1.27 -38.14
C ASN A 624 -9.69 1.14 -36.65
N ILE A 625 -8.93 0.10 -36.27
CA ILE A 625 -8.54 -0.16 -34.86
C ILE A 625 -7.07 0.21 -34.58
N LEU A 626 -6.39 0.78 -35.57
CA LEU A 626 -5.01 1.24 -35.48
C LEU A 626 -4.83 2.54 -34.69
N PRO A 627 -5.67 3.59 -34.84
CA PRO A 627 -5.57 4.83 -34.07
C PRO A 627 -5.48 4.59 -32.55
N TRP A 628 -4.67 5.37 -31.84
CA TRP A 628 -4.17 5.04 -30.50
C TRP A 628 -5.25 4.77 -29.45
#